data_AF-A0A2T3JGN7-F1
#
_entry.id   AF-A0A2T3JGN7-F1
#
_cell.length_a   1.000
_cell.length_b   1.000
_cell.length_c   1.000
_cell.angle_alpha   90.00
_cell.angle_beta   90.00
_cell.angle_gamma   90.00
#
_symmetry.space_group_name_H-M   'P 1'
#
loop_
_entity.id
_entity.type
_entity.pdbx_description
1 polymer ?
#
loop_
_entity_poly.entity_id
_entity_poly.type
_entity_poly.pdbx_seq_one_letter_code
_entity_poly.pdbx_strand_id
1 'polypeptide(L)'
;MRIFKQGLLSLFISLKLFFYLSYPLLQALCLLGFSVGLLMTISPSLAQGYSEEVMVLFSLTSLYLFLLKQYYTHVIAWADQRSSNVITVNFK
;
A
#
# COMPACT_ATOMS: atom_id res chain seq x y z
N MET A 1 26.06 -3.69 -3.46
CA MET A 1 24.66 -4.08 -3.77
C MET A 1 24.12 -5.27 -2.97
N ARG A 2 24.93 -6.28 -2.60
CA ARG A 2 24.44 -7.47 -1.87
C ARG A 2 23.79 -7.16 -0.51
N ILE A 3 24.44 -6.33 0.31
CA ILE A 3 23.97 -5.92 1.64
C ILE A 3 22.64 -5.17 1.53
N PHE A 4 22.53 -4.25 0.57
CA PHE A 4 21.30 -3.50 0.29
C PHE A 4 20.14 -4.42 -0.06
N LYS A 5 20.34 -5.37 -0.99
CA LYS A 5 19.33 -6.36 -1.37
C LYS A 5 18.91 -7.26 -0.19
N GLN A 6 19.84 -7.68 0.66
CA GLN A 6 19.53 -8.47 1.86
C GLN A 6 18.71 -7.67 2.89
N GLY A 7 19.07 -6.39 3.11
CA GLY A 7 18.29 -5.50 3.97
C GLY A 7 16.86 -5.31 3.45
N LEU A 8 16.73 -5.09 2.14
CA LEU A 8 15.44 -4.93 1.47
C LEU A 8 14.62 -6.22 1.54
N LEU A 9 15.22 -7.38 1.32
CA LEU A 9 14.55 -8.67 1.48
C LEU A 9 14.07 -8.91 2.93
N SER A 10 14.90 -8.62 3.92
CA SER A 10 14.53 -8.75 5.34
C SER A 10 13.36 -7.85 5.71
N LEU A 11 13.35 -6.60 5.21
CA LEU A 11 12.29 -5.62 5.47
C LEU A 11 10.98 -6.03 4.78
N PHE A 12 11.06 -6.50 3.54
CA PHE A 12 9.87 -6.95 2.82
C PHE A 12 9.31 -8.26 3.39
N ILE A 13 10.13 -9.18 3.87
CA ILE A 13 9.65 -10.41 4.54
C ILE A 13 8.91 -10.07 5.84
N SER A 14 9.40 -9.13 6.66
CA SER A 14 8.70 -8.71 7.88
C SER A 14 7.37 -8.01 7.57
N LEU A 15 7.27 -7.32 6.43
CA LEU A 15 6.04 -6.73 5.91
C LEU A 15 5.01 -7.76 5.42
N LYS A 16 5.31 -9.06 5.34
CA LYS A 16 4.32 -10.07 4.91
C LYS A 16 3.05 -10.03 5.77
N LEU A 17 3.22 -9.88 7.09
CA LEU A 17 2.10 -9.84 8.04
C LEU A 17 1.24 -8.58 7.85
N PHE A 18 1.87 -7.46 7.46
CA PHE A 18 1.20 -6.21 7.13
C PHE A 18 0.19 -6.38 5.99
N PHE A 19 0.50 -7.18 4.96
CA PHE A 19 -0.42 -7.41 3.84
C PHE A 19 -1.66 -8.25 4.18
N TYR A 20 -1.60 -9.06 5.23
CA TYR A 20 -2.77 -9.84 5.69
C TYR A 20 -3.69 -9.02 6.59
N LEU A 21 -3.13 -8.29 7.55
CA LEU A 21 -3.92 -7.66 8.61
C LEU A 21 -4.10 -6.15 8.39
N SER A 22 -3.00 -5.43 8.23
CA SER A 22 -2.98 -3.97 8.17
C SER A 22 -3.42 -3.41 6.82
N TYR A 23 -3.09 -4.08 5.72
CA TYR A 23 -3.45 -3.66 4.37
C TYR A 23 -4.97 -3.50 4.17
N PRO A 24 -5.84 -4.49 4.46
CA PRO A 24 -7.28 -4.31 4.27
C PRO A 24 -7.85 -3.21 5.15
N LEU A 25 -7.31 -3.03 6.37
CA LEU A 25 -7.70 -1.93 7.26
C LEU A 25 -7.31 -0.56 6.68
N LEU A 26 -6.08 -0.40 6.19
CA LEU A 26 -5.63 0.85 5.59
C LEU A 26 -6.39 1.16 4.29
N GLN A 27 -6.67 0.13 3.48
CA GLN A 27 -7.45 0.29 2.25
C GLN A 27 -8.88 0.73 2.56
N ALA A 28 -9.51 0.12 3.58
CA ALA A 28 -10.83 0.54 4.06
C ALA A 28 -10.80 1.98 4.60
N LEU A 29 -9.75 2.35 5.34
CA LEU A 29 -9.57 3.72 5.82
C LEU A 29 -9.43 4.72 4.66
N CYS A 30 -8.74 4.35 3.58
CA CYS A 30 -8.64 5.19 2.39
C CYS A 30 -9.99 5.39 1.70
N LEU A 31 -10.81 4.33 1.60
CA LEU A 31 -12.16 4.43 1.07
C LEU A 31 -13.06 5.32 1.96
N LEU A 32 -12.95 5.19 3.28
CA LEU A 32 -13.66 6.05 4.22
C LEU A 32 -13.23 7.51 4.07
N GLY A 33 -11.93 7.78 4.05
CA GLY A 33 -11.39 9.13 3.86
C GLY A 33 -11.84 9.77 2.54
N PHE A 34 -11.87 9.00 1.45
CA PHE A 34 -12.40 9.46 0.17
C PHE A 34 -13.89 9.79 0.25
N SER A 35 -14.69 8.93 0.89
CA SER A 35 -16.13 9.17 1.07
C SER A 35 -16.42 10.41 1.90
N VAL A 36 -15.60 10.68 2.93
CA VAL A 36 -15.70 11.90 3.73
C VAL A 36 -15.36 13.12 2.88
N GLY A 37 -14.29 13.09 2.08
CA GLY A 37 -13.97 14.17 1.16
C GLY A 37 -15.09 14.46 0.16
N LEU A 38 -15.75 13.41 -0.34
CA LEU A 38 -16.90 13.54 -1.23
C LEU A 38 -18.10 14.19 -0.50
N LEU A 39 -18.40 13.78 0.73
CA LEU A 39 -19.44 14.39 1.56
C LEU A 39 -19.15 15.86 1.87
N MET A 40 -17.88 16.22 2.09
CA MET A 40 -17.44 17.60 2.31
C MET A 40 -17.60 18.46 1.05
N THR A 41 -17.53 17.87 -0.14
CA THR A 41 -17.74 18.58 -1.41
C THR A 41 -19.21 19.00 -1.57
N ILE A 42 -20.13 18.15 -1.11
CA ILE A 42 -21.59 18.35 -1.24
C ILE A 42 -22.13 19.24 -0.11
N SER A 43 -21.51 19.20 1.07
CA SER A 43 -21.98 19.93 2.25
C SER A 43 -21.44 21.36 2.29
N PRO A 44 -22.30 22.39 2.34
CA PRO A 44 -21.85 23.77 2.44
C PRO A 44 -21.27 24.01 3.83
N SER A 45 -19.94 23.90 3.95
CA SER A 45 -19.21 24.04 5.19
C SER A 45 -17.87 24.74 4.93
N LEU A 46 -17.29 25.36 5.96
CA LEU A 46 -15.94 25.93 5.90
C LEU A 46 -14.87 24.90 5.46
N ALA A 47 -15.17 23.61 5.61
CA ALA A 47 -14.27 22.52 5.26
C ALA A 47 -14.36 22.11 3.77
N GLN A 48 -15.28 22.70 2.99
CA GLN A 48 -15.43 22.45 1.56
C GLN A 48 -14.15 22.77 0.78
N GLY A 49 -13.41 23.81 1.18
CA GLY A 49 -12.16 24.21 0.53
C GLY A 49 -11.03 23.17 0.61
N TYR A 50 -11.12 22.21 1.54
CA TYR A 50 -10.12 21.13 1.70
C TYR A 50 -10.57 19.80 1.11
N SER A 51 -11.80 19.72 0.58
CA SER A 51 -12.40 18.47 0.11
C SER A 51 -11.57 17.80 -0.99
N GLU A 52 -11.10 18.58 -1.97
CA GLU A 52 -10.27 18.10 -3.08
C GLU A 52 -8.94 17.54 -2.61
N GLU A 53 -8.26 18.24 -1.69
CA GLU A 53 -6.97 17.81 -1.12
C GLU A 53 -7.11 16.49 -0.37
N VAL A 54 -8.17 16.36 0.43
CA VAL A 54 -8.49 15.13 1.17
C VAL A 54 -8.76 13.97 0.21
N MET A 55 -9.58 14.18 -0.83
CA MET A 55 -9.88 13.15 -1.82
C MET A 55 -8.64 12.70 -2.58
N VAL A 56 -7.80 13.64 -3.00
CA VAL A 56 -6.54 13.35 -3.72
C VAL A 56 -5.57 12.58 -2.81
N LEU A 57 -5.40 13.00 -1.57
CA LEU A 57 -4.49 12.36 -0.62
C LEU A 57 -4.89 10.91 -0.35
N PHE A 58 -6.17 10.64 -0.08
CA PHE A 58 -6.65 9.27 0.14
C PHE A 58 -6.63 8.43 -1.13
N SER A 59 -6.87 9.02 -2.31
CA SER A 59 -6.76 8.32 -3.60
C SER A 59 -5.32 7.93 -3.91
N LEU A 60 -4.37 8.85 -3.72
CA LEU A 60 -2.94 8.59 -3.89
C LEU A 60 -2.43 7.54 -2.91
N THR A 61 -2.86 7.62 -1.65
CA THR A 61 -2.48 6.63 -0.62
C THR A 61 -3.02 5.25 -0.97
N SER A 62 -4.28 5.17 -1.42
CA SER A 62 -4.90 3.94 -1.91
C SER A 62 -4.14 3.35 -3.11
N LEU A 63 -3.79 4.17 -4.09
CA LEU A 63 -3.03 3.75 -5.27
C LEU A 63 -1.62 3.28 -4.90
N TYR A 64 -0.95 3.99 -3.97
CA TYR A 64 0.35 3.59 -3.45
C TYR A 64 0.28 2.21 -2.78
N LEU A 65 -0.70 1.97 -1.91
CA LEU A 65 -0.89 0.68 -1.24
C LEU A 65 -1.15 -0.44 -2.26
N PHE A 66 -1.98 -0.17 -3.28
CA PHE A 66 -2.26 -1.12 -4.33
C PHE A 66 -1.00 -1.51 -5.12
N LEU A 67 -0.22 -0.52 -5.57
CA LEU A 67 1.05 -0.76 -6.27
C LEU A 67 2.03 -1.49 -5.37
N LEU A 68 2.13 -1.10 -4.10
CA LEU A 68 3.00 -1.76 -3.13
C LEU A 68 2.65 -3.25 -3.01
N LYS A 69 1.36 -3.60 -2.92
CA LYS A 69 0.91 -5.00 -2.87
C LYS A 69 1.17 -5.74 -4.18
N GLN A 70 0.90 -5.10 -5.33
CA GLN A 70 1.09 -5.72 -6.64
C GLN A 70 2.56 -6.04 -6.92
N TYR A 71 3.46 -5.10 -6.62
CA TYR A 71 4.89 -5.25 -6.89
C TYR A 71 5.66 -5.92 -5.75
N TYR A 72 5.05 -6.13 -4.59
CA TYR A 72 5.67 -6.79 -3.43
C TYR A 72 6.39 -8.10 -3.80
N THR A 73 5.69 -9.01 -4.49
CA THR A 73 6.24 -10.31 -4.88
C THR A 73 7.38 -10.17 -5.88
N HIS A 74 7.27 -9.22 -6.82
CA HIS A 74 8.31 -8.93 -7.81
C HIS A 74 9.58 -8.36 -7.15
N VAL A 75 9.43 -7.47 -6.17
CA VAL A 75 10.54 -6.88 -5.43
C VAL A 75 11.26 -7.93 -4.58
N ILE A 76 10.51 -8.83 -3.93
CA ILE A 76 11.09 -9.96 -3.19
C ILE A 76 11.83 -10.90 -4.13
N ALA A 77 11.24 -11.28 -5.26
CA ALA A 77 11.87 -12.15 -6.24
C ALA A 77 13.16 -11.55 -6.82
N TRP A 78 13.22 -10.23 -7.01
CA TRP A 78 14.43 -9.53 -7.46
C TRP A 78 15.49 -9.36 -6.36
N ALA A 79 15.06 -9.24 -5.11
CA ALA A 79 15.93 -9.12 -3.95
C ALA A 79 16.49 -10.48 -3.51
N ASP A 80 15.80 -11.58 -3.84
CA ASP A 80 16.29 -12.94 -3.60
C ASP A 80 17.53 -13.22 -4.45
N GLN A 81 18.62 -13.57 -3.76
CA GLN A 81 19.92 -13.88 -4.37
C GLN A 81 20.17 -15.38 -4.46
N ARG A 82 19.23 -16.22 -4.00
CA ARG A 82 19.32 -17.67 -4.13
C ARG A 82 18.96 -18.06 -5.57
N SER A 83 19.96 -18.32 -6.38
CA SER A 83 19.84 -18.56 -7.83
C SER A 83 19.20 -19.89 -8.23
N SER A 84 18.26 -20.49 -7.48
CA SER A 84 17.76 -21.82 -7.88
C SER A 84 16.37 -22.26 -7.46
N ASN A 85 15.50 -21.43 -6.88
CA ASN A 85 14.09 -21.84 -6.77
C ASN A 85 13.16 -20.64 -6.74
N VAL A 86 12.25 -20.59 -7.71
CA VAL A 86 11.11 -19.68 -7.74
C VAL A 86 10.27 -19.94 -6.51
N ILE A 87 10.39 -19.11 -5.48
CA ILE A 87 9.53 -19.19 -4.30
C ILE A 87 8.18 -18.60 -4.70
N THR A 88 7.24 -19.45 -5.12
CA THR A 88 5.83 -19.09 -5.26
C THR A 88 5.27 -18.79 -3.87
N VAL A 89 5.21 -17.51 -3.50
CA VAL A 89 4.51 -17.06 -2.30
C VAL A 89 3.01 -17.12 -2.59
N ASN A 90 2.37 -18.21 -2.18
CA ASN A 90 0.94 -18.40 -2.31
C ASN A 90 0.23 -17.63 -1.18
N PHE A 91 -0.51 -16.58 -1.55
CA PHE A 91 -1.41 -15.88 -0.63
C PHE A 91 -2.76 -16.59 -0.69
N LYS A 92 -2.95 -17.58 0.19
CA LYS A 92 -4.23 -18.26 0.37
C LYS A 92 -4.93 -17.77 1.62
#